data_AF-A0AAJ2YWH4-F1
#
_entry.id   AF-A0AAJ2YWH4-F1
#
_cell.length_a   1.000
_cell.length_b   1.000
_cell.length_c   1.000
_cell.angle_alpha   90.00
_cell.angle_beta   90.00
_cell.angle_gamma   90.00
#
_symmetry.space_group_name_H-M   'P 1'
#
loop_
_entity.id
_entity.type
_entity.pdbx_description
1 polymer ?
#
loop_
_entity_poly.entity_id
_entity_poly.type
_entity_poly.pdbx_seq_one_letter_code
_entity_poly.pdbx_strand_id
1 'polypeptide(L)'
;MIIKPSKSRLIILIISILAFLILTISTFLGASLLTLIDSAEQNFLDSMAPASLSTLTKPFVLFSHGLLFALVIFLLAFLLWGFKFKIPAAWIVLTTISGSLLINIFSLIFPHRLAGQATQFPAHTIFFVTLLYFFLSKIVVPELKSFPRQIAGQIIILTGWILTFIGTILSTNYTFSDAVAGWLLAIAWLQLAAQFYGNYAPRAYRMNGFSNSWF
;
A
#
# COMPACT_ATOMS: atom_id res chain seq x y z
N MET A 1 -22.92 -0.59 3.98
CA MET A 1 -21.59 -1.20 3.84
C MET A 1 -20.81 -0.54 2.73
N ILE A 2 -19.83 0.29 3.11
CA ILE A 2 -18.89 1.01 2.24
C ILE A 2 -18.05 0.01 1.44
N ILE A 3 -17.61 -1.07 2.10
CA ILE A 3 -16.92 -2.19 1.46
C ILE A 3 -17.87 -3.37 1.38
N LYS A 4 -18.43 -3.64 0.19
CA LYS A 4 -19.32 -4.79 -0.02
C LYS A 4 -18.54 -6.12 -0.11
N PRO A 5 -19.11 -7.24 0.37
CA PRO A 5 -18.55 -8.57 0.12
C PRO A 5 -18.66 -8.91 -1.36
N SER A 6 -17.65 -9.54 -1.93
CA SER A 6 -17.60 -9.94 -3.35
C SER A 6 -16.81 -11.24 -3.50
N LYS A 7 -17.29 -12.15 -4.36
CA LYS A 7 -16.58 -13.40 -4.68
C LYS A 7 -15.22 -13.13 -5.33
N SER A 8 -15.12 -12.06 -6.14
CA SER A 8 -13.88 -11.66 -6.80
C SER A 8 -12.77 -11.30 -5.79
N ARG A 9 -13.12 -10.90 -4.56
CA ARG A 9 -12.14 -10.56 -3.52
C ARG A 9 -11.29 -11.76 -3.10
N LEU A 10 -11.92 -12.92 -2.95
CA LEU A 10 -11.21 -14.14 -2.58
C LEU A 10 -10.27 -14.59 -3.70
N ILE A 11 -10.70 -14.45 -4.96
CA ILE A 11 -9.86 -14.74 -6.12
C ILE A 11 -8.65 -13.79 -6.16
N ILE A 12 -8.84 -12.48 -5.98
CA ILE A 12 -7.75 -11.50 -5.94
C ILE A 12 -6.80 -11.78 -4.77
N LEU A 13 -7.33 -12.16 -3.60
CA LEU A 13 -6.52 -12.56 -2.45
C LEU A 13 -5.62 -13.75 -2.78
N ILE A 14 -6.18 -14.82 -3.35
CA ILE A 14 -5.42 -16.01 -3.72
C ILE A 14 -4.37 -15.68 -4.78
N ILE A 15 -4.74 -14.96 -5.84
CA ILE A 15 -3.82 -14.59 -6.91
C ILE A 15 -2.67 -13.72 -6.37
N SER A 16 -2.98 -12.72 -5.54
CA SER A 16 -1.95 -11.84 -4.96
C SER A 16 -1.01 -12.57 -4.01
N ILE A 17 -1.51 -13.50 -3.18
CA ILE A 17 -0.67 -14.36 -2.33
C ILE A 17 0.22 -15.26 -3.19
N LEU A 18 -0.34 -15.96 -4.18
CA LEU A 18 0.44 -16.85 -5.04
C LEU A 18 1.49 -16.08 -5.84
N ALA A 19 1.13 -14.94 -6.43
CA ALA A 19 2.05 -14.08 -7.15
C ALA A 19 3.17 -13.55 -6.23
N PHE A 20 2.82 -13.12 -5.02
CA PHE A 20 3.80 -12.68 -4.02
C PHE A 20 4.78 -13.80 -3.64
N LEU A 21 4.28 -15.01 -3.37
CA LEU A 21 5.11 -16.15 -3.02
C LEU A 21 6.02 -16.57 -4.18
N ILE A 22 5.49 -16.65 -5.40
CA ILE A 22 6.27 -16.98 -6.61
C ILE A 22 7.37 -15.94 -6.82
N LEU A 23 7.04 -14.65 -6.72
CA LEU A 23 8.02 -13.57 -6.87
C LEU A 23 9.09 -13.66 -5.78
N THR A 24 8.69 -13.81 -4.51
CA THR A 24 9.62 -13.95 -3.39
C THR A 24 10.58 -15.12 -3.61
N ILE A 25 10.06 -16.32 -3.88
CA ILE A 25 10.89 -17.51 -4.12
C ILE A 25 11.84 -17.25 -5.30
N SER A 26 11.35 -16.65 -6.39
CA SER A 26 12.16 -16.37 -7.58
C SER A 26 13.29 -15.37 -7.30
N THR A 27 13.02 -14.31 -6.52
CA THR A 27 14.03 -13.32 -6.11
C THR A 27 15.13 -14.00 -5.28
N PHE A 28 14.77 -14.83 -4.29
CA PHE A 28 15.73 -15.48 -3.41
C PHE A 28 16.46 -16.69 -4.04
N LEU A 29 15.90 -17.29 -5.09
CA LEU A 29 16.60 -18.28 -5.91
C LEU A 29 17.51 -17.63 -6.97
N GLY A 30 17.49 -16.30 -7.12
CA GLY A 30 18.27 -15.60 -8.13
C GLY A 30 17.80 -15.88 -9.56
N ALA A 31 16.48 -15.92 -9.78
CA ALA A 31 15.92 -16.15 -11.11
C ALA A 31 16.47 -15.13 -12.11
N SER A 32 17.06 -15.61 -13.21
CA SER A 32 17.87 -14.80 -14.12
C SER A 32 17.13 -13.59 -14.69
N LEU A 33 15.82 -13.72 -14.95
CA LEU A 33 15.01 -12.61 -15.44
C LEU A 33 14.88 -11.48 -14.40
N LEU A 34 14.65 -11.80 -13.13
CA LEU A 34 14.49 -10.80 -12.07
C LEU A 34 15.82 -10.12 -11.77
N THR A 35 16.92 -10.88 -11.71
CA THR A 35 18.25 -10.30 -11.52
C THR A 35 18.64 -9.39 -12.68
N LEU A 36 18.26 -9.72 -13.92
CA LEU A 36 18.49 -8.86 -15.08
C LEU A 36 17.68 -7.56 -14.99
N ILE A 37 16.41 -7.63 -14.60
CA ILE A 37 15.56 -6.45 -14.42
C ILE A 37 16.12 -5.55 -13.33
N ASP A 38 16.39 -6.09 -12.15
CA ASP A 38 16.91 -5.31 -11.03
C ASP A 38 18.32 -4.75 -11.33
N SER A 39 19.17 -5.48 -12.06
CA SER A 39 20.47 -4.95 -12.51
C SER A 39 20.33 -3.85 -13.56
N ALA A 40 19.38 -3.98 -14.49
CA ALA A 40 19.09 -2.96 -15.49
C ALA A 40 18.55 -1.67 -14.85
N GLU A 41 17.70 -1.79 -13.84
CA GLU A 41 17.28 -0.68 -12.98
C GLU A 41 18.48 0.01 -12.34
N GLN A 42 19.36 -0.72 -11.64
CA GLN A 42 20.54 -0.13 -11.00
C GLN A 42 21.43 0.61 -12.01
N ASN A 43 21.70 0.00 -13.16
CA ASN A 43 22.46 0.66 -14.23
C ASN A 43 21.77 1.94 -14.72
N PHE A 44 20.44 1.94 -14.85
CA PHE A 44 19.69 3.14 -15.22
C PHE A 44 19.80 4.23 -14.14
N LEU A 45 19.74 3.87 -12.86
CA LEU A 45 19.91 4.82 -11.75
C LEU A 45 21.30 5.47 -11.76
N ASP A 46 22.35 4.69 -12.01
CA ASP A 46 23.72 5.18 -11.97
C ASP A 46 24.10 6.04 -13.18
N SER A 47 23.51 5.77 -14.35
CA SER A 47 23.97 6.36 -15.62
C SER A 47 22.98 7.31 -16.29
N MET A 48 21.68 7.20 -16.02
CA MET A 48 20.64 7.86 -16.83
C MET A 48 19.53 8.54 -16.02
N ALA A 49 19.40 8.26 -14.72
CA ALA A 49 18.30 8.80 -13.92
C ALA A 49 18.39 10.33 -13.76
N PRO A 50 17.39 11.09 -14.25
CA PRO A 50 17.40 12.54 -14.10
C PRO A 50 17.23 12.94 -12.63
N ALA A 51 18.11 13.82 -12.13
CA ALA A 51 18.01 14.35 -10.76
C ALA A 51 16.67 15.08 -10.49
N SER A 52 16.07 15.66 -11.54
CA SER A 52 14.75 16.29 -11.49
C SER A 52 13.63 15.28 -11.17
N LEU A 53 13.71 14.06 -11.69
CA LEU A 53 12.72 13.02 -11.47
C LEU A 53 12.78 12.49 -10.04
N SER A 54 13.99 12.30 -9.51
CA SER A 54 14.19 11.98 -8.08
C SER A 54 13.60 13.09 -7.20
N THR A 55 13.87 14.36 -7.53
CA THR A 55 13.36 15.50 -6.76
C THR A 55 11.84 15.60 -6.79
N LEU A 56 11.22 15.33 -7.94
CA LEU A 56 9.76 15.32 -8.10
C LEU A 56 9.07 14.24 -7.26
N THR A 57 9.69 13.06 -7.15
CA THR A 57 9.10 11.89 -6.48
C THR A 57 9.38 11.84 -4.97
N LYS A 58 10.43 12.53 -4.49
CA LYS A 58 10.81 12.60 -3.06
C LYS A 58 9.65 12.88 -2.10
N PRO A 59 8.79 13.88 -2.31
CA PRO A 59 7.68 14.14 -1.38
C PRO A 59 6.73 12.95 -1.26
N PHE A 60 6.42 12.30 -2.37
CA PHE A 60 5.51 11.14 -2.40
C PHE A 60 6.10 9.95 -1.63
N VAL A 61 7.40 9.68 -1.82
CA VAL A 61 8.11 8.64 -1.05
C VAL A 61 8.14 8.99 0.44
N LEU A 62 8.40 10.25 0.79
CA LEU A 62 8.47 10.72 2.17
C LEU A 62 7.13 10.61 2.92
N PHE A 63 6.00 10.83 2.24
CA PHE A 63 4.66 10.62 2.80
C PHE A 63 4.15 9.17 2.71
N SER A 64 4.91 8.26 2.10
CA SER A 64 4.48 6.87 1.92
C SER A 64 4.77 5.96 3.12
N HIS A 65 5.70 6.31 4.00
CA HIS A 65 6.07 5.49 5.15
C HIS A 65 6.56 6.34 6.34
N GLY A 66 6.86 5.69 7.47
CA GLY A 66 7.39 6.34 8.66
C GLY A 66 6.41 7.28 9.36
N LEU A 67 6.96 8.29 10.05
CA LEU A 67 6.17 9.19 10.92
C LEU A 67 5.18 10.06 10.13
N LEU A 68 5.55 10.52 8.94
CA LEU A 68 4.68 11.38 8.14
C LEU A 68 3.48 10.61 7.58
N PHE A 69 3.70 9.37 7.13
CA PHE A 69 2.58 8.49 6.78
C PHE A 69 1.68 8.21 7.98
N ALA A 70 2.26 7.95 9.16
CA ALA A 70 1.49 7.75 10.39
C ALA A 70 0.63 8.99 10.72
N LEU A 71 1.17 10.19 10.54
CA LEU A 71 0.45 11.46 10.70
C LEU A 71 -0.70 11.57 9.70
N VAL A 72 -0.49 11.22 8.42
CA VAL A 72 -1.55 11.21 7.41
C VAL A 72 -2.67 10.24 7.79
N ILE A 73 -2.34 9.01 8.21
CA ILE A 73 -3.32 8.01 8.65
C ILE A 73 -4.06 8.47 9.91
N PHE A 74 -3.36 9.08 10.86
CA PHE A 74 -3.97 9.64 12.06
C PHE A 74 -4.97 10.75 11.73
N LEU A 75 -4.58 11.72 10.90
CA LEU A 75 -5.47 12.79 10.45
C LEU A 75 -6.67 12.24 9.68
N LEU A 76 -6.46 11.28 8.78
CA LEU A 76 -7.54 10.63 8.04
C LEU A 76 -8.53 9.95 8.99
N ALA A 77 -8.04 9.17 9.95
CA ALA A 77 -8.88 8.49 10.93
C ALA A 77 -9.63 9.49 11.83
N PHE A 78 -8.96 10.55 12.29
CA PHE A 78 -9.56 11.61 13.10
C PHE A 78 -10.71 12.32 12.36
N LEU A 79 -10.50 12.70 11.09
CA LEU A 79 -11.53 13.32 10.25
C LEU A 79 -12.71 12.39 10.03
N LEU A 80 -12.45 11.13 9.67
CA LEU A 80 -13.50 10.12 9.49
C LEU A 80 -14.31 9.91 10.77
N TRP A 81 -13.66 9.91 11.93
CA TRP A 81 -14.33 9.83 13.21
C TRP A 81 -15.30 11.00 13.44
N GLY A 82 -14.86 12.23 13.15
CA GLY A 82 -15.68 13.44 13.24
C GLY A 82 -16.88 13.45 12.28
N PHE A 83 -16.73 12.87 11.09
CA PHE A 83 -17.79 12.76 10.07
C PHE A 83 -18.70 11.53 10.22
N LYS A 84 -18.76 10.92 11.41
CA LYS A 84 -19.59 9.73 11.71
C LYS A 84 -19.17 8.46 10.93
N PHE A 85 -17.94 8.39 10.41
CA PHE A 85 -17.33 7.19 9.82
C PHE A 85 -16.38 6.48 10.82
N LYS A 86 -16.86 6.26 12.05
CA LYS A 86 -16.04 5.69 13.15
C LYS A 86 -15.56 4.27 12.87
N ILE A 87 -16.41 3.42 12.28
CA ILE A 87 -16.06 2.04 11.93
C ILE A 87 -14.97 2.00 10.84
N PRO A 88 -15.11 2.73 9.71
CA PRO A 88 -14.02 2.91 8.75
C PRO A 88 -12.73 3.48 9.36
N ALA A 89 -12.84 4.48 10.25
CA ALA A 89 -11.69 5.09 10.91
C ALA A 89 -10.91 4.06 11.73
N ALA A 90 -11.58 3.30 12.59
CA ALA A 90 -10.96 2.23 13.37
C ALA A 90 -10.35 1.14 12.48
N TRP A 91 -11.05 0.76 11.41
CA TRP A 91 -10.55 -0.24 10.47
C TRP A 91 -9.28 0.21 9.74
N ILE A 92 -9.19 1.47 9.29
CA ILE A 92 -7.98 2.03 8.67
C ILE A 92 -6.80 1.94 9.62
N VAL A 93 -6.99 2.34 10.89
CA VAL A 93 -5.94 2.32 11.91
C VAL A 93 -5.49 0.89 12.17
N LEU A 94 -6.44 -0.02 12.42
CA LEU A 94 -6.12 -1.43 12.66
C LEU A 94 -5.40 -2.05 11.46
N THR A 95 -5.90 -1.85 10.25
CA THR A 95 -5.32 -2.39 9.00
C THR A 95 -3.91 -1.87 8.76
N THR A 96 -3.66 -0.60 9.08
CA THR A 96 -2.34 0.00 8.96
C THR A 96 -1.36 -0.54 10.00
N ILE A 97 -1.77 -0.63 11.28
CA ILE A 97 -0.91 -1.13 12.37
C ILE A 97 -0.55 -2.60 12.14
N SER A 98 -1.55 -3.44 11.88
CA SER A 98 -1.31 -4.87 11.62
C SER A 98 -0.59 -5.12 10.29
N GLY A 99 -0.83 -4.28 9.27
CA GLY A 99 -0.04 -4.27 8.04
C GLY A 99 1.43 -3.90 8.28
N SER A 100 1.70 -2.95 9.18
CA SER A 100 3.06 -2.62 9.60
C SER A 100 3.77 -3.80 10.26
N LEU A 101 3.09 -4.51 11.17
CA LEU A 101 3.64 -5.74 11.74
C LEU A 101 3.92 -6.79 10.67
N LEU A 102 2.99 -6.99 9.74
CA LEU A 102 3.13 -7.97 8.66
C LEU A 102 4.38 -7.70 7.80
N ILE A 103 4.52 -6.48 7.27
CA ILE A 103 5.63 -6.18 6.37
C ILE A 103 6.98 -6.23 7.07
N ASN A 104 7.05 -5.79 8.34
CA ASN A 104 8.27 -5.91 9.13
C ASN A 104 8.65 -7.38 9.38
N ILE A 105 7.69 -8.26 9.63
CA ILE A 105 7.95 -9.71 9.75
C ILE A 105 8.55 -10.25 8.44
N PHE A 106 7.98 -9.91 7.28
CA PHE A 106 8.54 -10.34 6.00
C PHE A 106 9.95 -9.80 5.77
N SER A 107 10.22 -8.53 6.10
CA SER A 107 11.57 -7.97 5.98
C SER A 107 12.61 -8.63 6.89
N LEU A 108 12.20 -9.15 8.04
CA LEU A 108 13.09 -9.90 8.92
C LEU A 108 13.38 -11.32 8.40
N ILE A 109 12.39 -11.98 7.80
CA ILE A 109 12.51 -13.34 7.28
C ILE A 109 13.28 -13.36 5.95
N PHE A 110 13.12 -12.32 5.14
CA PHE A 110 13.62 -12.25 3.77
C PHE A 110 14.60 -11.07 3.59
N PRO A 111 15.82 -11.13 4.16
CA PRO A 111 16.83 -10.10 3.97
C PRO A 111 17.39 -10.16 2.55
N HIS A 112 16.95 -9.26 1.68
CA HIS A 112 17.38 -9.21 0.28
C HIS A 112 18.67 -8.37 0.14
N ARG A 113 19.54 -8.81 -0.77
CA ARG A 113 20.79 -8.14 -1.11
C ARG A 113 21.00 -8.18 -2.61
N LEU A 114 21.35 -7.04 -3.19
CA LEU A 114 21.73 -6.93 -4.59
C LEU A 114 23.08 -6.22 -4.71
N ALA A 115 24.01 -6.80 -5.48
CA ALA A 115 25.37 -6.27 -5.68
C ALA A 115 26.11 -5.91 -4.36
N GLY A 116 25.86 -6.66 -3.29
CA GLY A 116 26.47 -6.43 -1.97
C GLY A 116 25.80 -5.37 -1.12
N GLN A 117 24.80 -4.64 -1.63
CA GLN A 117 23.98 -3.69 -0.86
C GLN A 117 22.73 -4.37 -0.32
N ALA A 118 22.38 -4.07 0.94
CA ALA A 118 21.16 -4.56 1.55
C ALA A 118 19.96 -3.72 1.09
N THR A 119 18.90 -4.38 0.63
CA THR A 119 17.64 -3.73 0.27
C THR A 119 16.53 -4.17 1.23
N GLN A 120 15.45 -3.38 1.29
CA GLN A 120 14.33 -3.64 2.16
C GLN A 120 13.21 -4.38 1.41
N PHE A 121 13.31 -5.71 1.34
CA PHE A 121 12.26 -6.57 0.79
C PHE A 121 11.19 -6.90 1.84
N PRO A 122 9.90 -6.94 1.51
CA PRO A 122 9.24 -6.27 0.39
C PRO A 122 9.21 -4.75 0.61
N ALA A 123 9.01 -3.96 -0.45
CA ALA A 123 9.09 -2.50 -0.33
C ALA A 123 7.99 -1.89 0.55
N HIS A 124 8.41 -1.22 1.65
CA HIS A 124 7.50 -0.60 2.62
C HIS A 124 6.73 0.58 2.02
N THR A 125 7.42 1.39 1.21
CA THR A 125 6.85 2.57 0.53
C THR A 125 5.60 2.22 -0.27
N ILE A 126 5.71 1.20 -1.14
CA ILE A 126 4.62 0.79 -2.02
C ILE A 126 3.55 0.02 -1.28
N PHE A 127 3.92 -0.74 -0.26
CA PHE A 127 2.95 -1.38 0.59
C PHE A 127 2.00 -0.34 1.22
N PHE A 128 2.54 0.63 1.95
CA PHE A 128 1.75 1.61 2.69
C PHE A 128 1.01 2.61 1.80
N VAL A 129 1.61 3.09 0.71
CA VAL A 129 0.89 3.99 -0.22
C VAL A 129 -0.25 3.27 -0.93
N THR A 130 -0.14 1.95 -1.17
CA THR A 130 -1.25 1.15 -1.73
C THR A 130 -2.41 1.07 -0.75
N LEU A 131 -2.13 0.91 0.55
CA LEU A 131 -3.14 0.97 1.62
C LEU A 131 -3.83 2.35 1.62
N LEU A 132 -3.06 3.43 1.63
CA LEU A 132 -3.60 4.79 1.62
C LEU A 132 -4.44 5.08 0.37
N TYR A 133 -3.95 4.70 -0.82
CA TYR A 133 -4.71 4.80 -2.07
C TYR A 133 -6.05 4.06 -1.96
N PHE A 134 -6.06 2.85 -1.40
CA PHE A 134 -7.29 2.09 -1.19
C PHE A 134 -8.25 2.82 -0.24
N PHE A 135 -7.76 3.34 0.88
CA PHE A 135 -8.59 4.08 1.84
C PHE A 135 -9.20 5.33 1.21
N LEU A 136 -8.39 6.14 0.52
CA LEU A 136 -8.87 7.35 -0.14
C LEU A 136 -9.86 7.02 -1.25
N SER A 137 -9.54 6.06 -2.12
CA SER A 137 -10.39 5.70 -3.27
C SER A 137 -11.74 5.09 -2.88
N LYS A 138 -11.81 4.36 -1.75
CA LYS A 138 -13.03 3.67 -1.30
C LYS A 138 -13.85 4.44 -0.28
N ILE A 139 -13.23 5.33 0.49
CA ILE A 139 -13.90 6.02 1.60
C ILE A 139 -14.01 7.51 1.32
N VAL A 140 -12.94 8.18 0.87
CA VAL A 140 -12.92 9.64 0.75
C VAL A 140 -13.47 10.12 -0.60
N VAL A 141 -12.98 9.55 -1.70
CA VAL A 141 -13.36 9.99 -3.05
C VAL A 141 -14.86 9.85 -3.32
N PRO A 142 -15.55 8.75 -2.95
CA PRO A 142 -16.99 8.61 -3.18
C PRO A 142 -17.85 9.66 -2.47
N GLU A 143 -17.36 10.27 -1.39
CA GLU A 143 -18.06 11.30 -0.63
C GLU A 143 -17.99 12.70 -1.29
N LEU A 144 -17.22 12.84 -2.38
CA LEU A 144 -17.18 14.08 -3.15
C LEU A 144 -18.52 14.31 -3.88
N LYS A 145 -19.08 15.51 -3.72
CA LYS A 145 -20.44 15.88 -4.17
C LYS A 145 -20.75 15.67 -5.66
N SER A 146 -19.75 15.68 -6.54
CA SER A 146 -19.97 15.64 -7.99
C SER A 146 -19.07 14.64 -8.68
N PHE A 147 -19.62 13.98 -9.71
CA PHE A 147 -18.91 12.98 -10.50
C PHE A 147 -17.58 13.48 -11.11
N PRO A 148 -17.48 14.72 -11.65
CA PRO A 148 -16.20 15.24 -12.13
C PRO A 148 -15.15 15.37 -11.02
N ARG A 149 -15.57 15.74 -9.80
CA ARG A 149 -14.66 15.83 -8.64
C ARG A 149 -14.23 14.44 -8.18
N GLN A 150 -15.10 13.44 -8.27
CA GLN A 150 -14.74 12.05 -7.99
C GLN A 150 -13.67 11.54 -8.97
N ILE A 151 -13.84 11.80 -10.27
CA ILE A 151 -12.84 11.45 -11.28
C ILE A 151 -11.53 12.17 -11.02
N ALA A 152 -11.56 13.50 -10.84
CA ALA A 152 -10.36 14.28 -10.56
C ALA A 152 -9.64 13.77 -9.29
N GLY A 153 -10.41 13.43 -8.24
CA GLY A 153 -9.90 12.81 -7.03
C GLY A 153 -9.21 11.48 -7.30
N GLN A 154 -9.82 10.58 -8.08
CA GLN A 154 -9.20 9.30 -8.46
C GLN A 154 -7.91 9.49 -9.25
N ILE A 155 -7.88 10.42 -10.20
CA ILE A 155 -6.69 10.73 -11.00
C ILE A 155 -5.57 11.22 -10.08
N ILE A 156 -5.85 12.17 -9.18
CA ILE A 156 -4.85 12.73 -8.27
C ILE A 156 -4.23 11.65 -7.39
N ILE A 157 -5.05 10.80 -6.76
CA ILE A 157 -4.51 9.75 -5.87
C ILE A 157 -3.79 8.65 -6.66
N LEU A 158 -4.21 8.34 -7.89
CA LEU A 158 -3.53 7.38 -8.76
C LEU A 158 -2.19 7.93 -9.23
N THR A 159 -2.13 9.20 -9.65
CA THR A 159 -0.88 9.88 -9.99
C THR A 159 0.07 9.88 -8.80
N GLY A 160 -0.43 10.17 -7.59
CA GLY A 160 0.38 10.09 -6.37
C GLY A 160 0.95 8.68 -6.11
N TRP A 161 0.14 7.65 -6.32
CA TRP A 161 0.60 6.26 -6.23
C TRP A 161 1.68 5.94 -7.27
N ILE A 162 1.49 6.34 -8.53
CA ILE A 162 2.48 6.13 -9.61
C ILE A 162 3.79 6.86 -9.30
N LEU A 163 3.72 8.12 -8.84
CA LEU A 163 4.91 8.88 -8.46
C LEU A 163 5.64 8.25 -7.26
N THR A 164 4.91 7.64 -6.34
CA THR A 164 5.53 6.86 -5.24
C THR A 164 6.20 5.59 -5.75
N PHE A 165 5.57 4.89 -6.72
CA PHE A 165 6.13 3.71 -7.38
C PHE A 165 7.44 4.03 -8.09
N ILE A 166 7.42 5.06 -8.92
CA ILE A 166 8.63 5.56 -9.59
C ILE A 166 9.66 5.97 -8.54
N GLY A 167 9.29 6.75 -7.51
CA GLY A 167 10.21 7.18 -6.46
C GLY A 167 10.81 6.04 -5.63
N THR A 168 10.10 4.92 -5.51
CA THR A 168 10.60 3.72 -4.81
C THR A 168 11.70 3.05 -5.60
N ILE A 169 11.50 2.86 -6.89
CA ILE A 169 12.48 2.31 -7.85
C ILE A 169 13.68 3.25 -8.00
N LEU A 170 13.46 4.57 -7.89
CA LEU A 170 14.55 5.55 -7.89
C LEU A 170 15.33 5.62 -6.57
N SER A 171 14.91 4.88 -5.53
CA SER A 171 15.57 4.86 -4.23
C SER A 171 16.58 3.72 -4.17
N THR A 172 17.75 3.98 -3.62
CA THR A 172 18.78 2.96 -3.39
C THR A 172 18.41 1.89 -2.36
N ASN A 173 17.28 2.05 -1.65
CA ASN A 173 16.85 1.14 -0.59
C ASN A 173 16.02 -0.05 -1.11
N TYR A 174 15.58 0.00 -2.37
CA TYR A 174 14.66 -0.97 -2.96
C TYR A 174 15.08 -1.30 -4.39
N THR A 175 14.69 -2.47 -4.87
CA THR A 175 14.70 -2.83 -6.29
C THR A 175 13.28 -2.87 -6.85
N PHE A 176 13.16 -3.01 -8.16
CA PHE A 176 11.92 -3.23 -8.88
C PHE A 176 11.19 -4.46 -8.35
N SER A 177 11.91 -5.57 -8.17
CA SER A 177 11.35 -6.79 -7.58
C SER A 177 10.83 -6.55 -6.15
N ASP A 178 11.56 -5.79 -5.33
CA ASP A 178 11.12 -5.40 -3.97
C ASP A 178 9.82 -4.59 -4.03
N ALA A 179 9.72 -3.63 -4.98
CA ALA A 179 8.57 -2.76 -5.17
C ALA A 179 7.31 -3.55 -5.58
N VAL A 180 7.45 -4.47 -6.53
CA VAL A 180 6.35 -5.34 -6.96
C VAL A 180 5.92 -6.28 -5.83
N ALA A 181 6.87 -6.84 -5.08
CA ALA A 181 6.55 -7.68 -3.93
C ALA A 181 5.77 -6.91 -2.85
N GLY A 182 6.19 -5.67 -2.54
CA GLY A 182 5.47 -4.80 -1.60
C GLY A 182 4.04 -4.50 -2.06
N TRP A 183 3.85 -4.27 -3.37
CA TRP A 183 2.53 -4.04 -3.95
C TRP A 183 1.63 -5.27 -3.85
N LEU A 184 2.12 -6.45 -4.23
CA LEU A 184 1.37 -7.71 -4.18
C LEU A 184 0.98 -8.06 -2.74
N LEU A 185 1.90 -7.88 -1.79
CA LEU A 185 1.62 -8.09 -0.37
C LEU A 185 0.56 -7.11 0.15
N ALA A 186 0.59 -5.83 -0.28
CA ALA A 186 -0.45 -4.87 0.09
C ALA A 186 -1.81 -5.24 -0.47
N ILE A 187 -1.89 -5.71 -1.71
CA ILE A 187 -3.16 -6.17 -2.29
C ILE A 187 -3.71 -7.36 -1.49
N ALA A 188 -2.87 -8.36 -1.21
CA ALA A 188 -3.26 -9.53 -0.41
C ALA A 188 -3.76 -9.09 0.97
N TRP A 189 -3.00 -8.22 1.64
CA TRP A 189 -3.35 -7.71 2.96
C TRP A 189 -4.66 -6.94 2.96
N LEU A 190 -4.87 -6.05 1.98
CA LEU A 190 -6.10 -5.28 1.84
C LEU A 190 -7.32 -6.18 1.60
N GLN A 191 -7.19 -7.22 0.76
CA GLN A 191 -8.32 -8.13 0.53
C GLN A 191 -8.67 -8.90 1.82
N LEU A 192 -7.66 -9.35 2.57
CA LEU A 192 -7.87 -10.02 3.84
C LEU A 192 -8.51 -9.07 4.87
N ALA A 193 -7.93 -7.88 5.08
CA ALA A 193 -8.45 -6.86 5.99
C ALA A 193 -9.88 -6.43 5.63
N ALA A 194 -10.20 -6.34 4.35
CA ALA A 194 -11.52 -5.98 3.87
C ALA A 194 -12.55 -7.10 4.07
N GLN A 195 -12.15 -8.38 4.15
CA GLN A 195 -13.03 -9.46 4.60
C GLN A 195 -13.34 -9.33 6.10
N PHE A 196 -12.33 -9.02 6.91
CA PHE A 196 -12.54 -8.70 8.33
C PHE A 196 -13.49 -7.50 8.49
N TYR A 197 -13.34 -6.44 7.69
CA TYR A 197 -14.29 -5.32 7.72
C TYR A 197 -15.74 -5.78 7.53
N GLY A 198 -16.01 -6.57 6.48
CA GLY A 198 -17.38 -6.99 6.18
C GLY A 198 -18.01 -7.87 7.25
N ASN A 199 -17.22 -8.72 7.90
CA ASN A 199 -17.70 -9.63 8.93
C ASN A 199 -17.90 -8.93 10.28
N TYR A 200 -17.05 -7.96 10.62
CA TYR A 200 -17.04 -7.33 11.95
C TYR A 200 -17.75 -5.98 12.00
N ALA A 201 -17.93 -5.28 10.89
CA ALA A 201 -18.62 -3.98 10.88
C ALA A 201 -20.06 -4.03 11.43
N PRO A 202 -20.91 -5.03 11.09
CA PRO A 202 -22.26 -5.14 11.67
C PRO A 202 -22.26 -5.39 13.19
N ARG A 203 -21.24 -6.08 13.71
CA ARG A 203 -21.07 -6.32 15.14
C ARG A 203 -20.56 -5.06 15.85
N ALA A 204 -19.58 -4.40 15.26
CA ALA A 204 -19.01 -3.15 15.77
C ALA A 204 -20.08 -2.06 15.91
N TYR A 205 -21.00 -1.93 14.95
CA TYR A 205 -22.11 -0.96 15.03
C TYR A 205 -22.97 -1.08 16.30
N ARG A 206 -23.06 -2.27 16.90
CA ARG A 206 -23.83 -2.53 18.13
C ARG A 206 -23.06 -2.19 19.41
N MET A 207 -21.78 -1.82 19.33
CA MET A 207 -20.94 -1.50 20.50
C MET A 207 -21.04 -0.02 20.88
N ASN A 208 -21.08 0.26 22.18
CA ASN A 208 -21.05 1.61 22.74
C ASN A 208 -19.70 2.27 22.38
N GLY A 209 -19.72 3.19 21.42
CA GLY A 209 -18.53 3.82 20.84
C GLY A 209 -18.63 3.96 19.31
N PHE A 210 -19.16 2.93 18.64
CA PHE A 210 -19.39 2.89 17.20
C PHE A 210 -20.85 3.11 16.79
N SER A 211 -21.74 3.30 17.78
CA SER A 211 -23.12 3.68 17.54
C SER A 211 -23.21 4.95 16.67
N ASN A 212 -24.22 4.98 15.79
CA ASN A 212 -24.44 6.02 14.78
C ASN A 212 -23.35 6.17 13.73
N SER A 213 -22.45 5.19 13.59
CA SER A 213 -21.45 5.17 12.52
C SER A 213 -22.03 4.67 11.21
N TRP A 214 -21.68 5.31 10.10
CA TRP A 214 -21.82 4.74 8.77
C TRP A 214 -20.75 3.66 8.56
N PHE A 215 -21.10 2.55 7.92
CA PHE A 215 -20.18 1.45 7.63
C PHE A 215 -20.55 0.70 6.37
#